data_AF-A0A3N5KPC3-F1
#
_entry.id   AF-A0A3N5KPC3-F1
#
_cell.length_a   1.000
_cell.length_b   1.000
_cell.length_c   1.000
_cell.angle_alpha   90.00
_cell.angle_beta   90.00
_cell.angle_gamma   90.00
#
_symmetry.space_group_name_H-M   'P 1'
#
loop_
_entity.id
_entity.type
_entity.pdbx_description
1 polymer ?
#
loop_
_entity_poly.entity_id
_entity_poly.type
_entity_poly.pdbx_seq_one_letter_code
_entity_poly.pdbx_strand_id
1 'polypeptide(L)'
;MELFASFTGIIIFSLYDYFGFHISHKKGWEDFTPINPYRISQLIVQLIITAFLFIFYGWFSALAFNILWWTWWADLLFYLWYDLLRVFGYPRKPGGFKEQVIGNKVTWAYWTAWGFLRRKHKHTVMTRKEIFVQALIGLIVVCIIYFIK
;
A
#
# COMPACT_ATOMS: atom_id res chain seq x y z
N MET A 1 -14.05 17.64 -0.10
CA MET A 1 -14.52 16.24 0.07
C MET A 1 -13.65 15.22 -0.65
N GLU A 2 -13.05 15.56 -1.79
CA GLU A 2 -12.29 14.60 -2.62
C GLU A 2 -11.03 14.03 -1.94
N LEU A 3 -10.28 14.86 -1.22
CA LEU A 3 -9.13 14.40 -0.41
C LEU A 3 -9.57 13.41 0.67
N PHE A 4 -10.67 13.72 1.37
CA PHE A 4 -11.18 12.82 2.40
C PHE A 4 -11.59 11.46 1.80
N ALA A 5 -12.21 11.48 0.62
CA ALA A 5 -12.56 10.26 -0.12
C ALA A 5 -11.32 9.46 -0.53
N SER A 6 -10.25 10.11 -1.00
CA SER A 6 -9.01 9.41 -1.39
C SER A 6 -8.31 8.76 -0.20
N PHE A 7 -8.22 9.45 0.95
CA PHE A 7 -7.71 8.87 2.20
C PHE A 7 -8.57 7.71 2.70
N THR A 8 -9.89 7.82 2.58
CA THR A 8 -10.82 6.74 2.90
C THR A 8 -10.57 5.52 2.01
N GLY A 9 -10.33 5.73 0.71
CA GLY A 9 -9.93 4.67 -0.22
C GLY A 9 -8.64 3.98 0.20
N ILE A 10 -7.62 4.75 0.65
CA ILE A 10 -6.36 4.19 1.17
C ILE A 10 -6.59 3.33 2.42
N ILE A 11 -7.43 3.79 3.35
CA ILE A 11 -7.78 3.02 4.56
C ILE A 11 -8.46 1.71 4.17
N ILE A 12 -9.48 1.76 3.31
CA ILE A 12 -10.21 0.56 2.85
C ILE A 12 -9.26 -0.41 2.15
N PHE A 13 -8.42 0.08 1.23
CA PHE A 13 -7.46 -0.74 0.50
C PHE A 13 -6.42 -1.39 1.44
N SER A 14 -5.88 -0.65 2.41
CA SER A 14 -4.93 -1.19 3.38
C SER A 14 -5.53 -2.24 4.32
N LEU A 15 -6.81 -2.10 4.70
CA LEU A 15 -7.55 -3.11 5.44
C LEU A 15 -7.79 -4.37 4.60
N TYR A 16 -8.15 -4.19 3.33
CA TYR A 16 -8.26 -5.29 2.38
C TYR A 16 -6.93 -6.03 2.26
N ASP A 17 -5.81 -5.33 2.13
CA ASP A 17 -4.48 -5.94 2.08
C ASP A 17 -4.16 -6.70 3.36
N TYR A 18 -4.51 -6.15 4.53
CA TYR A 18 -4.31 -6.82 5.81
C TYR A 18 -5.01 -8.20 5.86
N PHE A 19 -6.30 -8.24 5.53
CA PHE A 19 -7.06 -9.50 5.51
C PHE A 19 -6.67 -10.41 4.34
N GLY A 20 -6.50 -9.84 3.15
CA GLY A 20 -6.16 -10.56 1.92
C GLY A 20 -4.81 -11.26 2.03
N PHE A 21 -3.80 -10.58 2.57
CA PHE A 21 -2.49 -11.17 2.82
C PHE A 21 -2.58 -12.28 3.88
N HIS A 22 -3.37 -12.10 4.94
CA HIS A 22 -3.57 -13.15 5.95
C HIS A 22 -4.23 -14.42 5.38
N ILE A 23 -5.26 -14.24 4.54
CA ILE A 23 -5.91 -15.35 3.82
C ILE A 23 -4.92 -16.01 2.87
N SER A 24 -4.11 -15.22 2.15
CA SER A 24 -3.06 -15.71 1.26
C SER A 24 -2.09 -16.62 1.99
N HIS A 25 -1.60 -16.21 3.16
CA HIS A 25 -0.70 -17.01 3.98
C HIS A 25 -1.36 -18.30 4.47
N LYS A 26 -2.57 -18.22 5.04
CA LYS A 26 -3.30 -19.40 5.54
C LYS A 26 -3.60 -20.44 4.46
N LYS A 27 -3.80 -19.99 3.22
CA LYS A 27 -4.05 -20.86 2.06
C LYS A 27 -2.79 -21.27 1.31
N GLY A 28 -1.60 -20.84 1.72
CA GLY A 28 -0.34 -21.14 1.05
C GLY A 28 -0.24 -20.52 -0.36
N TRP A 29 -0.90 -19.38 -0.60
CA TRP A 29 -0.89 -18.71 -1.90
C TRP A 29 0.38 -17.90 -2.17
N GLU A 30 1.27 -17.75 -1.18
CA GLU A 30 2.51 -16.98 -1.30
C GLU A 30 3.45 -17.54 -2.38
N ASP A 31 3.50 -18.88 -2.50
CA ASP A 31 4.36 -19.61 -3.44
C ASP A 31 3.63 -20.03 -4.72
N PHE A 32 2.40 -19.55 -4.94
CA PHE A 32 1.59 -19.97 -6.09
C PHE A 32 2.14 -19.39 -7.40
N THR A 33 2.74 -20.24 -8.23
CA THR A 33 3.16 -19.93 -9.61
C THR A 33 2.11 -20.43 -10.62
N PRO A 34 1.76 -19.66 -11.66
CA PRO A 34 2.50 -18.51 -12.18
C PRO A 34 2.12 -17.16 -11.57
N ILE A 35 0.91 -17.01 -11.01
CA ILE A 35 0.43 -15.73 -10.48
C ILE A 35 -0.25 -15.96 -9.14
N ASN A 36 0.22 -15.24 -8.11
CA ASN A 36 -0.35 -15.27 -6.78
C ASN A 36 -1.80 -14.72 -6.80
N PRO A 37 -2.83 -15.52 -6.43
CA PRO A 37 -4.23 -15.11 -6.44
C PRO A 37 -4.52 -13.83 -5.66
N TYR A 38 -3.80 -13.60 -4.56
CA TYR A 38 -3.94 -12.38 -3.75
C TYR A 38 -3.49 -11.13 -4.52
N ARG A 39 -2.48 -11.22 -5.41
CA ARG A 39 -2.06 -10.08 -6.22
C ARG A 39 -3.08 -9.71 -7.30
N ILE A 40 -3.74 -10.72 -7.87
CA ILE A 40 -4.85 -10.50 -8.82
C ILE A 40 -6.00 -9.80 -8.09
N SER A 41 -6.39 -10.31 -6.93
CA SER A 41 -7.50 -9.75 -6.17
C SER A 41 -7.20 -8.34 -5.65
N GLN A 42 -5.95 -8.08 -5.23
CA GLN A 42 -5.45 -6.74 -4.88
C GLN A 42 -5.60 -5.75 -6.04
N LEU A 43 -5.19 -6.13 -7.26
CA LEU A 43 -5.35 -5.28 -8.45
C LEU A 43 -6.82 -5.00 -8.75
N ILE A 44 -7.70 -6.00 -8.67
CA ILE A 44 -9.13 -5.84 -8.90
C ILE A 44 -9.73 -4.85 -7.89
N VAL A 45 -9.39 -4.98 -6.61
CA VAL A 45 -9.89 -4.06 -5.56
C VAL A 45 -9.37 -2.64 -5.77
N GLN A 46 -8.11 -2.46 -6.18
CA GLN A 46 -7.57 -1.15 -6.51
C GLN A 46 -8.36 -0.47 -7.63
N LEU A 47 -8.68 -1.23 -8.70
CA LEU A 47 -9.46 -0.73 -9.83
C LEU A 47 -10.89 -0.38 -9.42
N ILE A 48 -11.53 -1.21 -8.59
CA ILE A 48 -12.89 -0.95 -8.07
C ILE A 48 -12.90 0.34 -7.23
N ILE A 49 -11.95 0.52 -6.30
CA ILE A 49 -11.86 1.73 -5.48
C ILE A 49 -11.58 2.94 -6.36
N THR A 50 -10.67 2.82 -7.33
CA THR A 50 -10.36 3.91 -8.28
C THR A 50 -11.60 4.32 -9.08
N ALA A 51 -12.34 3.36 -9.63
CA ALA A 51 -13.56 3.61 -10.40
C ALA A 51 -14.65 4.24 -9.53
N PHE A 52 -14.84 3.75 -8.31
CA PHE A 52 -15.79 4.30 -7.36
C PHE A 52 -15.46 5.76 -7.01
N LEU A 53 -14.19 6.04 -6.68
CA LEU A 53 -13.73 7.40 -6.41
C LEU A 53 -13.94 8.32 -7.62
N PHE A 54 -13.60 7.85 -8.82
CA PHE A 54 -13.79 8.61 -10.05
C PHE A 54 -15.26 8.98 -10.29
N ILE A 55 -16.17 8.01 -10.17
CA ILE A 55 -17.60 8.18 -10.45
C ILE A 55 -18.28 9.09 -9.43
N PHE A 56 -18.00 8.91 -8.13
CA PHE A 56 -18.75 9.59 -7.06
C PHE A 56 -18.07 10.84 -6.50
N TYR A 57 -16.75 10.94 -6.62
CA TYR A 57 -15.95 12.03 -6.05
C TYR A 57 -15.04 12.71 -7.08
N GLY A 58 -15.12 12.33 -8.36
CA GLY A 58 -14.40 12.98 -9.45
C GLY A 58 -12.94 12.54 -9.62
N TRP A 59 -12.35 12.98 -10.73
CA TRP A 59 -11.04 12.51 -11.19
C TRP A 59 -9.90 12.75 -10.20
N PHE A 60 -9.93 13.87 -9.47
CA PHE A 60 -8.87 14.20 -8.51
C PHE A 60 -8.83 13.19 -7.36
N SER A 61 -9.98 12.74 -6.84
CA SER A 61 -10.03 11.77 -5.75
C SER A 61 -9.40 10.43 -6.14
N ALA A 62 -9.70 9.95 -7.36
CA ALA A 62 -9.14 8.73 -7.93
C ALA A 62 -7.63 8.85 -8.18
N LEU A 63 -7.18 10.00 -8.70
CA LEU A 63 -5.75 10.28 -8.91
C LEU A 63 -5.01 10.31 -7.56
N ALA A 64 -5.53 11.06 -6.58
CA ALA A 64 -4.92 11.19 -5.27
C ALA A 64 -4.80 9.83 -4.57
N PHE A 65 -5.82 8.98 -4.65
CA PHE A 65 -5.77 7.61 -4.13
C PHE A 65 -4.63 6.80 -4.78
N ASN A 66 -4.51 6.82 -6.11
CA ASN A 66 -3.47 6.05 -6.80
C ASN A 66 -2.06 6.60 -6.52
N ILE A 67 -1.89 7.92 -6.38
CA ILE A 67 -0.60 8.51 -5.98
C ILE A 67 -0.23 8.06 -4.57
N LEU A 68 -1.15 8.18 -3.60
CA LEU A 68 -0.90 7.77 -2.20
C LEU A 68 -0.59 6.27 -2.11
N TRP A 69 -1.34 5.43 -2.84
CA TRP A 69 -1.08 4.00 -2.94
C TRP A 69 0.32 3.72 -3.50
N TRP A 70 0.68 4.34 -4.63
CA TRP A 70 1.98 4.13 -5.28
C TRP A 70 3.15 4.66 -4.46
N THR A 71 2.88 5.53 -3.50
CA THR A 71 3.84 6.14 -2.58
C THR A 71 3.72 5.57 -1.16
N TRP A 72 3.33 4.31 -1.01
CA TRP A 72 3.45 3.55 0.24
C TRP A 72 2.46 3.90 1.36
N TRP A 73 1.47 4.76 1.15
CA TRP A 73 0.49 5.05 2.20
C TRP A 73 -0.33 3.81 2.60
N ALA A 74 -0.74 3.01 1.63
CA ALA A 74 -1.46 1.77 1.87
C ALA A 74 -0.60 0.76 2.65
N ASP A 75 0.66 0.56 2.27
CA ASP A 75 1.59 -0.34 2.96
C ASP A 75 1.90 0.12 4.39
N LEU A 76 2.08 1.44 4.63
CA LEU A 76 2.28 1.98 5.98
C LEU A 76 1.08 1.68 6.88
N LEU A 77 -0.14 1.88 6.38
CA LEU A 77 -1.35 1.52 7.11
C LEU A 77 -1.51 0.01 7.28
N PHE A 78 -1.15 -0.79 6.29
CA PHE A 78 -1.11 -2.26 6.43
C PHE A 78 -0.25 -2.66 7.63
N TYR A 79 0.96 -2.10 7.76
CA TYR A 79 1.84 -2.38 8.90
C TYR A 79 1.30 -1.83 10.23
N LEU A 80 0.54 -0.74 10.19
CA LEU A 80 -0.18 -0.24 11.36
C LEU A 80 -1.29 -1.21 11.78
N TRP A 81 -2.14 -1.67 10.85
CA TRP A 81 -3.19 -2.66 11.11
C TRP A 81 -2.62 -3.98 11.59
N TYR A 82 -1.49 -4.38 11.04
CA TYR A 82 -0.73 -5.54 11.48
C TYR A 82 -0.42 -5.48 12.98
N ASP A 83 0.09 -4.35 13.47
CA ASP A 83 0.48 -4.19 14.87
C ASP A 83 -0.72 -3.95 15.80
N LEU A 84 -1.78 -3.29 15.30
CA LEU A 84 -2.98 -2.93 16.06
C LEU A 84 -3.99 -4.07 16.18
N LEU A 85 -4.47 -4.61 15.04
CA LEU A 85 -5.67 -5.44 15.01
C LEU A 85 -5.40 -6.87 15.47
N ARG A 86 -4.22 -7.42 15.18
CA ARG A 86 -3.77 -8.74 15.67
C ARG A 86 -4.82 -9.86 15.55
N VAL A 87 -5.72 -9.78 14.58
CA VAL A 87 -6.86 -10.69 14.49
C VAL A 87 -6.41 -12.02 13.89
N PHE A 88 -7.03 -13.11 14.34
CA PHE A 88 -6.95 -14.45 13.72
C PHE A 88 -5.59 -15.15 13.74
N GLY A 89 -4.85 -15.08 14.84
CA GLY A 89 -3.65 -15.92 15.05
C GLY A 89 -2.58 -15.67 13.99
N TYR A 90 -2.31 -14.39 13.72
CA TYR A 90 -1.34 -13.96 12.72
C TYR A 90 0.01 -14.67 12.94
N PRO A 91 0.59 -15.30 11.90
CA PRO A 91 1.70 -16.26 12.04
C PRO A 91 3.03 -15.65 12.51
N ARG A 92 3.12 -14.32 12.55
CA ARG A 92 4.34 -13.60 12.89
C ARG A 92 4.19 -12.82 14.19
N LYS A 93 5.27 -12.78 14.97
CA LYS A 93 5.34 -12.07 16.25
C LYS A 93 5.02 -10.57 16.06
N PRO A 94 4.48 -9.89 17.09
CA PRO A 94 4.18 -8.46 17.05
C PRO A 94 5.43 -7.63 16.73
N GLY A 95 5.23 -6.47 16.11
CA GLY A 95 6.31 -5.59 15.68
C GLY A 95 6.57 -5.65 14.18
N GLY A 96 5.56 -5.94 13.36
CA GLY A 96 5.72 -5.96 11.90
C GLY A 96 6.16 -4.60 11.37
N PHE A 97 5.59 -3.51 11.89
CA PHE A 97 6.05 -2.15 11.55
C PHE A 97 7.48 -1.92 12.03
N LYS A 98 7.80 -2.32 13.27
CA LYS A 98 9.13 -2.15 13.86
C LYS A 98 10.21 -2.97 13.14
N GLU A 99 9.91 -4.20 12.75
CA GLU A 99 10.86 -5.12 12.12
C GLU A 99 10.99 -4.89 10.62
N GLN A 100 9.88 -4.63 9.93
CA GLN A 100 9.88 -4.47 8.48
C GLN A 100 10.21 -3.03 8.10
N VAL A 101 9.37 -2.08 8.52
CA VAL A 101 9.48 -0.67 8.10
C VAL A 101 10.63 0.02 8.82
N ILE A 102 10.65 0.00 10.16
CA ILE A 102 11.71 0.65 10.95
C ILE A 102 13.02 -0.13 10.89
N GLY A 103 12.93 -1.46 10.87
CA GLY A 103 14.06 -2.39 10.86
C GLY A 103 14.74 -2.57 9.51
N ASN A 104 14.32 -1.82 8.47
CA ASN A 104 14.88 -1.88 7.12
C ASN A 104 14.88 -3.32 6.57
N LYS A 105 13.72 -3.99 6.52
CA LYS A 105 13.59 -5.33 5.90
C LYS A 105 12.64 -5.35 4.69
N VAL A 106 12.15 -4.19 4.30
CA VAL A 106 11.28 -4.04 3.14
C VAL A 106 12.06 -4.29 1.85
N THR A 107 11.79 -5.40 1.18
CA THR A 107 12.42 -5.77 -0.10
C THR A 107 11.46 -5.70 -1.29
N TRP A 108 10.15 -5.65 -1.03
CA TRP A 108 9.10 -5.72 -2.07
C TRP A 108 8.64 -4.35 -2.58
N ALA A 109 9.28 -3.25 -2.20
CA ALA A 109 8.93 -1.89 -2.62
C ALA A 109 9.41 -1.52 -4.04
N TYR A 110 9.90 -2.48 -4.83
CA TYR A 110 10.55 -2.23 -6.12
C TYR A 110 9.61 -1.69 -7.22
N TRP A 111 8.30 -1.85 -7.06
CA TRP A 111 7.27 -1.38 -8.00
C TRP A 111 6.91 0.10 -7.85
N THR A 112 7.45 0.77 -6.83
CA THR A 112 7.26 2.20 -6.58
C THR A 112 8.14 3.05 -7.49
N ALA A 113 7.81 4.35 -7.62
CA ALA A 113 8.66 5.31 -8.33
C ALA A 113 10.12 5.28 -7.85
N TRP A 114 10.35 5.25 -6.54
CA TRP A 114 11.70 5.18 -5.97
C TRP A 114 12.37 3.84 -6.23
N GLY A 115 11.61 2.74 -6.18
CA GLY A 115 12.07 1.41 -6.55
C GLY A 115 12.63 1.36 -7.96
N PHE A 116 11.90 1.96 -8.92
CA PHE A 116 12.34 2.08 -10.31
C PHE A 116 13.59 2.97 -10.44
N LEU A 117 13.63 4.12 -9.77
CA LEU A 117 14.78 5.04 -9.84
C LEU A 117 16.07 4.42 -9.32
N ARG A 118 16.00 3.55 -8.31
CA ARG A 118 17.18 2.83 -7.83
C ARG A 118 17.70 1.78 -8.81
N ARG A 119 16.94 1.37 -9.85
CA ARG A 119 17.25 0.24 -10.75
C ARG A 119 17.62 -1.05 -9.98
N LYS A 120 17.03 -1.24 -8.81
CA LYS A 120 17.43 -2.30 -7.89
C LYS A 120 16.51 -3.50 -8.01
N HIS A 121 17.10 -4.69 -8.10
CA HIS A 121 16.39 -5.98 -8.19
C HIS A 121 15.44 -6.20 -7.00
N LYS A 122 14.49 -7.14 -7.19
CA LYS A 122 13.41 -7.61 -6.30
C LYS A 122 13.79 -7.87 -4.82
N HIS A 123 15.07 -7.84 -4.48
CA HIS A 123 15.61 -8.19 -3.16
C HIS A 123 16.39 -7.06 -2.49
N THR A 124 16.45 -5.86 -3.08
CA THR A 124 17.12 -4.77 -2.36
C THR A 124 16.23 -4.23 -1.26
N VAL A 125 16.78 -4.29 -0.06
CA VAL A 125 16.25 -3.61 1.11
C VAL A 125 16.14 -2.09 0.87
N MET A 126 14.93 -1.57 1.07
CA MET A 126 14.69 -0.15 1.26
C MET A 126 14.84 0.21 2.74
N THR A 127 15.50 1.34 2.98
CA THR A 127 15.63 1.90 4.31
C THR A 127 14.33 2.59 4.73
N ARG A 128 14.09 2.68 6.03
CA ARG A 128 12.98 3.41 6.64
C ARG A 128 12.88 4.83 6.09
N LYS A 129 14.03 5.51 5.92
CA LYS A 129 14.10 6.88 5.42
C LYS A 129 13.52 6.95 4.01
N GLU A 130 13.92 6.02 3.14
CA GLU A 130 13.41 5.96 1.77
C GLU A 130 11.90 5.72 1.71
N ILE A 131 11.36 4.88 2.60
CA ILE A 131 9.92 4.61 2.67
C ILE A 131 9.14 5.86 3.11
N PHE A 132 9.55 6.50 4.21
CA PHE A 132 8.88 7.69 4.71
C PHE A 132 9.02 8.88 3.77
N VAL A 133 10.17 9.04 3.10
CA VAL A 133 10.37 10.07 2.08
C VAL A 133 9.42 9.86 0.91
N GLN A 134 9.25 8.62 0.43
CA GLN A 134 8.28 8.33 -0.63
C GLN A 134 6.85 8.71 -0.23
N ALA A 135 6.40 8.28 0.95
CA ALA A 135 5.08 8.62 1.46
C ALA A 135 4.88 10.13 1.61
N LEU A 136 5.90 10.84 2.11
CA LEU A 136 5.85 12.30 2.23
C LEU A 136 5.77 12.98 0.86
N ILE A 137 6.56 12.54 -0.13
CA ILE A 137 6.51 13.07 -1.49
C ILE A 137 5.12 12.86 -2.09
N GLY A 138 4.53 11.67 -1.92
CA GLY A 138 3.17 11.40 -2.39
C GLY A 138 2.13 12.35 -1.83
N LEU A 139 2.20 12.62 -0.52
CA LEU A 139 1.33 13.60 0.13
C LEU A 139 1.54 15.01 -0.42
N ILE A 140 2.80 15.45 -0.56
CA ILE A 140 3.13 16.77 -1.11
C ILE A 140 2.57 16.92 -2.53
N VAL A 141 2.77 15.92 -3.40
CA VAL A 141 2.25 15.94 -4.78
C VAL A 141 0.73 16.02 -4.79
N VAL A 142 0.04 15.24 -3.96
CA VAL A 142 -1.42 15.31 -3.84
C VAL A 142 -1.90 16.68 -3.38
N CYS A 143 -1.24 17.28 -2.38
CA CYS A 143 -1.56 18.63 -1.92
C CYS A 143 -1.34 19.67 -3.01
N ILE A 144 -0.20 19.63 -3.71
CA ILE A 144 0.11 20.55 -4.81
C ILE A 144 -0.97 20.47 -5.90
N ILE A 145 -1.30 19.26 -6.37
CA ILE A 145 -2.33 19.08 -7.40
C ILE A 145 -3.69 19.57 -6.90
N TYR A 146 -4.01 19.39 -5.61
CA TYR A 146 -5.28 19.84 -5.04
C TYR A 146 -5.44 21.38 -5.07
N PHE A 147 -4.35 22.13 -4.91
CA PHE A 147 -4.38 23.59 -4.89
C PHE A 147 -4.23 24.24 -6.28
N ILE A 148 -3.74 23.51 -7.28
CA ILE A 148 -3.51 24.02 -8.64
C ILE A 148 -4.65 23.68 -9.60
N LYS A 149 -5.44 22.65 -9.29
CA LYS A 149 -6.64 22.29 -10.08
C LYS A 149 -7.75 23.33 -9.95
#